data_AF-A0A1J4W1B3-F1
#
_entry.id   AF-A0A1J4W1B3-F1
#
_cell.length_a   1.000
_cell.length_b   1.000
_cell.length_c   1.000
_cell.angle_alpha   90.00
_cell.angle_beta   90.00
_cell.angle_gamma   90.00
#
_symmetry.space_group_name_H-M   'P 1'
#
loop_
_entity.id
_entity.type
_entity.pdbx_description
1 polymer ?
#
loop_
_entity_poly.entity_id
_entity_poly.type
_entity_poly.pdbx_seq_one_letter_code
_entity_poly.pdbx_strand_id
1 'polypeptide(L)' 'MRTYELFGMDYSTRRPKQAEKVLEECYGQRVVLWAIGETKNMPEGILRKDDDSHCVVETEEGRKRYLISDLIGLIKVND' A
#
# COMPACT_ATOMS: atom_id res chain seq x y z
N MET A 1 4.16 -0.48 21.29
CA MET A 1 2.96 0.40 21.26
C MET A 1 2.84 0.76 19.81
N ARG A 2 1.76 0.33 19.13
CA ARG A 2 1.71 0.46 17.67
C ARG A 2 1.69 1.92 17.23
N THR A 3 2.59 2.29 16.33
CA THR A 3 2.57 3.60 15.67
C THR A 3 2.16 3.42 14.21
N TYR A 4 1.42 4.41 13.72
CA TYR A 4 0.85 4.41 12.38
C TYR A 4 1.39 5.61 11.61
N GLU A 5 2.04 5.36 10.47
CA GLU A 5 2.55 6.41 9.59
C GLU A 5 1.71 6.45 8.32
N LEU A 6 0.96 7.55 8.11
CA LEU A 6 0.06 7.73 6.97
C LEU A 6 0.80 8.38 5.80
N PHE A 7 0.76 7.71 4.65
CA PHE A 7 1.22 8.24 3.38
C PHE A 7 0.02 8.49 2.47
N GLY A 8 -0.26 9.77 2.19
CA GLY A 8 -1.23 10.16 1.16
C GLY A 8 -0.59 10.08 -0.21
N MET A 9 -1.19 9.33 -1.13
CA MET A 9 -0.76 9.29 -2.53
C MET A 9 -1.60 10.28 -3.31
N ASP A 10 -0.98 11.40 -3.71
CA ASP A 10 -1.66 12.48 -4.41
C ASP A 10 -2.04 12.07 -5.84
N TYR A 11 -3.35 11.87 -6.05
CA TYR A 11 -3.93 11.56 -7.36
C TYR A 11 -3.92 12.76 -8.32
N SER A 12 -3.87 13.99 -7.79
CA SER A 12 -4.06 15.21 -8.58
C SER A 12 -2.87 15.53 -9.50
N THR A 13 -1.69 14.98 -9.22
CA THR A 13 -0.47 15.31 -9.96
C THR A 13 0.10 14.21 -10.85
N ARG A 14 -0.57 13.05 -11.00
CA ARG A 14 -0.03 11.90 -11.79
C ARG A 14 1.45 11.63 -11.45
N ARG A 15 1.82 11.61 -10.16
CA ARG A 15 3.19 11.35 -9.70
C ARG A 15 3.32 9.95 -9.12
N PRO A 16 3.29 8.89 -9.95
CA PRO A 16 3.54 7.52 -9.49
C PRO A 16 4.90 7.39 -8.78
N LYS A 17 5.87 8.25 -9.13
CA LYS A 17 7.20 8.31 -8.49
C LYS A 17 7.19 8.52 -6.97
N GLN A 18 6.16 9.15 -6.39
CA GLN A 18 6.08 9.30 -4.94
C GLN A 18 5.49 8.04 -4.29
N ALA A 19 4.46 7.45 -4.92
CA ALA A 19 3.90 6.17 -4.50
C ALA A 19 4.96 5.06 -4.54
N GLU A 20 5.71 4.97 -5.64
CA GLU A 20 6.82 4.01 -5.83
C GLU A 20 7.84 4.10 -4.69
N LYS A 21 8.32 5.31 -4.35
CA LYS A 21 9.28 5.49 -3.24
C LYS A 21 8.72 5.03 -1.90
N VAL A 22 7.49 5.43 -1.58
CA VAL A 22 6.84 5.02 -0.32
C VAL A 22 6.66 3.51 -0.27
N LEU A 23 6.25 2.88 -1.37
CA LEU A 23 6.11 1.44 -1.47
C LEU A 23 7.47 0.73 -1.30
N GLU A 24 8.53 1.26 -1.94
CA GLU A 24 9.90 0.77 -1.79
C GLU A 24 10.37 0.78 -0.33
N GLU A 25 10.06 1.85 0.41
CA GLU A 25 10.37 1.97 1.84
C GLU A 25 9.54 1.02 2.72
N CYS A 26 8.35 0.63 2.26
CA CYS A 26 7.41 -0.20 3.01
C CYS A 26 7.43 -1.69 2.62
N TYR A 27 8.18 -2.10 1.60
CA TYR A 27 8.24 -3.52 1.21
C TYR A 27 8.81 -4.38 2.34
N GLY A 28 8.14 -5.51 2.60
CA GLY A 28 8.44 -6.40 3.72
C GLY A 28 7.88 -5.93 5.06
N GLN A 29 7.24 -4.76 5.10
CA GLN A 29 6.63 -4.22 6.32
C GLN A 29 5.14 -4.48 6.36
N ARG A 30 4.57 -4.40 7.57
CA ARG A 30 3.14 -4.49 7.79
C ARG A 30 2.49 -3.15 7.44
N VAL A 31 1.47 -3.19 6.59
CA VAL A 31 0.78 -2.00 6.11
C VAL A 31 -0.72 -2.22 6.05
N VAL A 32 -1.48 -1.14 6.10
CA VAL A 32 -2.87 -1.07 5.66
C VAL A 32 -2.90 -0.25 4.37
N LEU A 33 -3.41 -0.84 3.29
CA LEU A 33 -3.35 -0.24 1.95
C LEU A 33 -4.75 0.09 1.42
N TRP A 34 -4.88 1.25 0.79
CA TRP A 34 -6.14 1.74 0.22
C TRP A 34 -5.98 2.09 -1.26
N ALA A 35 -6.91 1.61 -2.09
CA ALA A 35 -6.91 1.80 -3.53
C ALA A 35 -8.30 2.21 -4.06
N ILE A 36 -8.33 2.74 -5.28
CA ILE A 36 -9.57 3.16 -5.96
C ILE A 36 -10.52 1.96 -6.11
N GLY A 37 -11.78 2.19 -5.77
CA GLY A 37 -12.82 1.15 -5.80
C GLY A 37 -12.92 0.31 -4.52
N GLU A 38 -11.93 0.39 -3.61
CA GLU A 38 -12.00 -0.29 -2.31
C GLU A 38 -12.73 0.60 -1.31
N THR A 39 -13.97 0.26 -0.96
CA THR A 39 -14.82 1.11 -0.10
C THR A 39 -15.03 0.57 1.31
N LYS A 40 -14.66 -0.69 1.61
CA LYS A 40 -15.06 -1.30 2.89
C LYS A 40 -14.02 -2.15 3.62
N ASN A 41 -13.01 -2.71 2.96
CA ASN A 41 -12.01 -3.56 3.63
C ASN A 41 -10.60 -3.24 3.13
N MET A 42 -9.86 -2.42 3.89
CA MET A 42 -8.43 -2.18 3.65
C MET A 42 -7.64 -3.29 4.33
N PRO A 43 -6.99 -4.20 3.60
CA PRO A 43 -6.28 -5.30 4.22
C PRO A 43 -5.07 -4.79 5.01
N GLU A 44 -4.94 -5.24 6.26
CA GLU A 44 -3.69 -5.18 7.01
C GLU A 44 -2.87 -6.43 6.68
N GLY A 45 -1.66 -6.25 6.15
CA GLY A 45 -0.81 -7.37 5.79
C GLY A 45 0.62 -6.94 5.46
N ILE A 46 1.43 -7.90 5.00
CA ILE A 46 2.80 -7.60 4.59
C ILE A 46 2.81 -7.11 3.14
N LEU A 47 3.35 -5.91 2.91
CA LEU A 47 3.50 -5.37 1.56
C LEU A 47 4.64 -6.08 0.83
N ARG A 48 4.40 -6.50 -0.41
CA ARG A 48 5.40 -7.13 -1.30
C ARG A 48 5.36 -6.47 -2.67
N LYS A 49 6.53 -6.41 -3.33
CA LYS A 49 6.61 -6.10 -4.75
C LYS A 49 6.18 -7.33 -5.55
N ASP A 50 5.34 -7.12 -6.57
CA ASP A 50 4.92 -8.17 -7.50
C ASP A 50 5.60 -7.96 -8.86
N ASP A 51 5.34 -6.80 -9.47
CA ASP A 51 6.03 -6.33 -10.67
C ASP A 51 6.22 -4.79 -10.62
N ASP A 52 6.66 -4.17 -11.71
CA ASP A 52 6.92 -2.72 -11.75
C ASP A 52 5.66 -1.85 -11.70
N SER A 53 4.47 -2.44 -11.93
CA SER A 53 3.18 -1.74 -11.88
C SER A 53 2.27 -2.23 -10.76
N HIS A 54 2.61 -3.33 -10.09
CA HIS A 54 1.76 -3.95 -9.08
C HIS A 54 2.50 -4.23 -7.76
N CYS A 55 1.75 -4.08 -6.68
CA CYS A 55 2.15 -4.56 -5.36
C CYS A 55 1.13 -5.57 -4.82
N VAL A 56 1.56 -6.39 -3.87
CA VAL A 56 0.71 -7.38 -3.20
C VAL A 56 0.71 -7.12 -1.70
N VAL A 57 -0.45 -7.23 -1.07
CA VAL A 57 -0.59 -7.32 0.38
C VAL A 57 -0.87 -8.77 0.73
N GLU A 58 0.04 -9.38 1.49
CA GLU A 58 -0.12 -10.74 2.03
C GLU A 58 -0.82 -10.66 3.39
N THR A 59 -2.05 -11.17 3.48
CA THR A 59 -2.84 -11.29 4.71
C THR A 59 -2.99 -12.77 5.09
N GLU A 60 -3.59 -13.04 6.26
CA GLU A 60 -3.94 -14.41 6.67
C GLU A 60 -4.98 -15.06 5.75
N GLU A 61 -5.81 -14.26 5.08
CA GLU A 61 -6.84 -14.72 4.15
C GLU A 61 -6.31 -14.97 2.73
N GLY A 62 -5.10 -14.51 2.43
CA GLY A 62 -4.43 -14.74 1.15
C GLY A 62 -3.67 -13.51 0.63
N ARG A 63 -3.41 -13.52 -0.68
CA ARG A 63 -2.67 -12.45 -1.37
C ARG A 63 -3.61 -11.57 -2.16
N LYS A 64 -3.57 -10.26 -1.93
CA LYS A 64 -4.34 -9.28 -2.69
C LYS A 64 -3.42 -8.38 -3.50
N ARG A 65 -3.62 -8.36 -4.82
CA ARG A 65 -2.82 -7.61 -5.78
C ARG A 65 -3.47 -6.26 -6.08
N TYR A 66 -2.65 -5.22 -6.16
CA TYR A 66 -3.05 -3.84 -6.38
C TYR A 66 -2.22 -3.22 -7.48
N LEU A 67 -2.86 -2.43 -8.34
CA LEU A 67 -2.17 -1.57 -9.30
C LEU A 67 -1.64 -0.34 -8.57
N ILE A 68 -0.35 -0.02 -8.74
CA ILE A 68 0.31 1.09 -8.04
C ILE A 68 -0.37 2.43 -8.39
N SER A 69 -0.84 2.60 -9.63
CA SER A 69 -1.56 3.80 -10.06
C SER A 69 -2.93 3.99 -9.42
N ASP A 70 -3.50 2.93 -8.84
CA ASP A 70 -4.81 2.96 -8.20
C ASP A 70 -4.70 3.20 -6.69
N LEU A 71 -3.50 3.27 -6.13
CA LEU A 71 -3.31 3.49 -4.71
C LEU A 71 -3.66 4.92 -4.31
N ILE A 72 -4.48 5.04 -3.27
CA ILE A 72 -4.92 6.32 -2.68
C ILE A 72 -4.09 6.63 -1.43
N GLY A 73 -3.70 5.60 -0.69
CA GLY A 73 -2.91 5.78 0.51
C GLY A 73 -2.43 4.47 1.10
N LEU A 74 -1.46 4.60 1.99
CA LEU A 74 -0.87 3.50 2.73
C LEU A 74 -0.62 3.95 4.16
N ILE A 75 -0.89 3.08 5.12
CA ILE A 75 -0.51 3.25 6.52
C ILE A 75 0.52 2.20 6.85
N LYS A 76 1.73 2.61 7.21
CA LYS A 76 2.74 1.70 7.74
C LYS A 76 2.46 1.45 9.23
N VAL A 77 2.53 0.19 9.62
CA VAL A 77 2.30 -0.27 11.00
C VAL A 77 3.66 -0.64 11.60
N ASN A 78 4.08 0.07 12.64
CA ASN A 78 5.28 -0.25 13.41
C ASN A 78 4.86 -0.78 14.80
N ASP A 79 5.44 -1.91 15.24
CA ASP A 79 5.18 -2.52 16.56
C ASP A 79 6.09 -1.97 17.68
#